data_AF-A0A355WDX9-F1
#
_entry.id   AF-A0A355WDX9-F1
#
_cell.length_a   1.000
_cell.length_b   1.000
_cell.length_c   1.000
_cell.angle_alpha   90.00
_cell.angle_beta   90.00
_cell.angle_gamma   90.00
#
_symmetry.space_group_name_H-M   'P 1'
#
loop_
_entity.id
_entity.type
_entity.pdbx_description
1 polymer ?
#
loop_
_entity_poly.entity_id
_entity_poly.type
_entity_poly.pdbx_seq_one_letter_code
_entity_poly.pdbx_strand_id
1 'polypeptide(L)'
;DIYQLGRDLMMELDALLPNIEGIELLKFAEVKEGDIFITDLGKKFVEGDTDESKEIFRNQILDLSTFKVILNVLNNKKNKTMKREFFEELLMHYFSEYDSAQLMDIVIDWGRYAEIFNYDYDTEELYIETEEE
;
A
#
# COMPACT_ATOMS: atom_id res chain seq x y z
N ASP A 1 22.20 6.51 -10.49
CA ASP A 1 21.16 6.14 -11.47
C ASP A 1 20.49 4.82 -11.11
N ILE A 2 19.28 4.63 -11.62
CA ILE A 2 18.45 3.44 -11.39
C ILE A 2 19.12 2.17 -11.97
N TYR A 3 19.89 2.30 -13.06
CA TYR A 3 20.62 1.17 -13.66
C TYR A 3 21.69 0.59 -12.73
N GLN A 4 22.42 1.45 -12.00
CA GLN A 4 23.40 1.05 -11.01
C GLN A 4 22.69 0.39 -9.82
N LEU A 5 21.57 0.93 -9.36
CA LEU A 5 20.77 0.33 -8.29
C LEU A 5 20.33 -1.10 -8.64
N GLY A 6 19.84 -1.32 -9.87
CA GLY A 6 19.50 -2.67 -10.34
C GLY A 6 20.68 -3.63 -10.32
N ARG A 7 21.86 -3.18 -10.77
CA ARG A 7 23.09 -3.99 -10.70
C ARG A 7 23.48 -4.34 -9.26
N ASP A 8 23.42 -3.37 -8.35
CA ASP A 8 23.82 -3.55 -6.95
C ASP A 8 22.88 -4.49 -6.21
N LEU A 9 21.58 -4.45 -6.53
CA LEU A 9 20.57 -5.35 -5.97
C LEU A 9 20.49 -6.70 -6.70
N MET A 10 21.28 -6.91 -7.77
CA MET A 10 21.17 -8.08 -8.66
C MET A 10 19.74 -8.27 -9.20
N MET A 11 19.04 -7.16 -9.48
CA MET A 11 17.67 -7.14 -10.00
C MET A 11 17.64 -6.63 -11.43
N GLU A 12 16.76 -7.21 -12.24
CA GLU A 12 16.43 -6.65 -13.56
C GLU A 12 15.71 -5.30 -13.41
N LEU A 13 15.90 -4.40 -14.37
CA LEU A 13 15.31 -3.06 -14.31
C LEU A 13 13.77 -3.13 -14.23
N ASP A 14 13.15 -3.97 -15.07
CA ASP A 14 11.69 -4.12 -15.10
C ASP A 14 11.14 -4.67 -13.79
N ALA A 15 11.93 -5.45 -13.04
CA ALA A 15 11.56 -5.93 -11.71
C ALA A 15 11.75 -4.85 -10.62
N LEU A 16 12.61 -3.87 -10.86
CA LEU A 16 12.88 -2.77 -9.94
C LEU A 16 11.86 -1.62 -10.09
N LEU A 17 11.39 -1.37 -11.30
CA LEU A 17 10.48 -0.25 -11.61
C LEU A 17 9.22 -0.22 -10.71
N PRO A 18 8.49 -1.32 -10.48
CA PRO A 18 7.31 -1.29 -9.60
C PRO A 18 7.65 -0.90 -8.16
N ASN A 19 8.84 -1.28 -7.67
CA ASN A 19 9.28 -0.90 -6.34
C ASN A 19 9.56 0.60 -6.26
N ILE A 20 10.19 1.16 -7.29
CA ILE A 20 10.48 2.59 -7.42
C ILE A 20 9.18 3.40 -7.49
N GLU A 21 8.23 2.96 -8.33
CA GLU A 21 6.91 3.58 -8.44
C GLU A 21 6.17 3.56 -7.11
N GLY A 22 6.24 2.46 -6.35
CA GLY A 22 5.64 2.35 -5.02
C GLY A 22 6.23 3.32 -4.01
N ILE A 23 7.56 3.42 -3.91
CA ILE A 23 8.21 4.34 -2.97
C ILE A 23 8.10 5.81 -3.41
N GLU A 24 7.94 6.09 -4.70
CA GLU A 24 7.62 7.42 -5.21
C GLU A 24 6.16 7.80 -4.92
N LEU A 25 5.22 6.88 -5.11
CA LEU A 25 3.80 7.06 -4.74
C LEU A 25 3.65 7.42 -3.25
N LEU A 26 4.44 6.78 -2.39
CA LEU A 26 4.50 7.04 -0.96
C LEU A 26 5.40 8.23 -0.58
N LYS A 27 5.97 8.94 -1.56
CA LYS A 27 6.87 10.10 -1.37
C LYS A 27 8.11 9.80 -0.53
N PHE A 28 8.53 8.54 -0.46
CA PHE A 28 9.77 8.12 0.19
C PHE A 28 10.99 8.32 -0.71
N ALA A 29 10.79 8.28 -2.02
CA ALA A 29 11.78 8.68 -3.00
C ALA A 29 11.18 9.64 -4.05
N GLU A 30 12.06 10.33 -4.75
CA GLU A 30 11.75 11.09 -5.96
C GLU A 30 12.65 10.61 -7.11
N VAL A 31 12.08 10.46 -8.30
CA VAL A 31 12.85 10.15 -9.51
C VAL A 31 13.04 11.43 -10.34
N LYS A 32 14.29 11.76 -10.67
CA LYS A 32 14.63 12.89 -11.53
C LYS A 32 15.61 12.41 -12.59
N GLU A 33 15.23 12.53 -13.85
CA GLU A 33 16.09 12.22 -15.00
C GLU A 33 16.70 10.80 -14.97
N GLY A 34 16.01 9.82 -14.35
CA GLY A 34 16.49 8.44 -14.21
C GLY A 34 17.42 8.20 -13.02
N ASP A 35 17.67 9.21 -12.20
CA ASP A 35 18.24 9.09 -10.87
C ASP A 35 17.14 9.02 -9.81
N ILE A 36 17.39 8.25 -8.76
CA ILE A 36 16.50 8.11 -7.61
C ILE A 36 17.12 8.79 -6.38
N PHE A 37 16.33 9.61 -5.69
CA PHE A 37 16.76 10.32 -4.50
C PHE A 37 15.80 10.00 -3.35
N ILE A 38 16.35 9.57 -2.22
CA ILE A 38 15.55 9.39 -1.00
C ILE A 38 15.13 10.75 -0.45
N THR A 39 13.85 10.91 -0.14
CA THR A 39 13.32 12.14 0.46
C THR A 39 13.63 12.18 1.97
N ASP A 40 13.44 13.34 2.61
CA ASP A 40 13.59 13.41 4.07
C ASP A 40 12.53 12.56 4.80
N LEU A 41 11.35 12.35 4.19
CA LEU A 41 10.35 11.43 4.72
C LEU A 41 10.80 9.97 4.59
N GLY A 42 11.35 9.59 3.43
CA GLY A 42 11.89 8.26 3.20
C GLY A 42 13.06 7.93 4.13
N LYS A 43 13.95 8.90 4.40
CA LYS A 43 15.02 8.73 5.39
C LYS A 43 14.46 8.43 6.77
N LYS A 44 13.49 9.23 7.23
CA LYS A 44 12.80 9.00 8.52
C LYS A 44 12.13 7.63 8.57
N PHE A 45 11.50 7.20 7.48
CA PHE A 45 10.87 5.87 7.40
C PHE A 45 11.91 4.74 7.58
N VAL A 46 13.09 4.86 6.97
CA VAL A 46 14.14 3.83 7.05
C VAL A 46 14.93 3.88 8.36
N GLU A 47 15.12 5.06 8.93
CA GLU A 47 15.90 5.28 10.16
C GLU A 47 15.06 5.14 11.44
N GLY A 48 13.74 5.27 11.33
CA GLY A 48 12.81 5.13 12.45
C GLY A 48 12.74 3.71 13.01
N ASP A 49 12.23 3.59 14.24
CA ASP A 49 11.90 2.28 14.78
C ASP A 49 10.67 1.67 14.09
N THR A 50 10.35 0.41 14.42
CA THR A 50 9.26 -0.31 13.74
C THR A 50 7.91 0.41 13.83
N ASP A 51 7.60 1.06 14.94
CA ASP A 51 6.32 1.73 15.14
C ASP A 51 6.30 3.09 14.42
N GLU A 52 7.41 3.83 14.46
CA GLU A 52 7.59 5.08 13.71
C GLU A 52 7.47 4.85 12.19
N SER A 53 8.14 3.81 11.66
CA SER A 53 8.05 3.46 10.23
C SER A 53 6.62 3.12 9.82
N LYS A 54 5.90 2.35 10.63
CA LYS A 54 4.48 2.01 10.39
C LYS A 54 3.60 3.25 10.42
N GLU A 55 3.80 4.16 11.37
CA GLU A 55 3.04 5.41 11.45
C GLU A 55 3.28 6.29 10.21
N ILE A 56 4.54 6.45 9.81
CA ILE A 56 4.90 7.20 8.59
C ILE A 56 4.20 6.58 7.37
N PHE A 57 4.29 5.26 7.22
CA PHE A 57 3.67 4.53 6.10
C PHE A 57 2.15 4.66 6.11
N ARG A 58 1.51 4.46 7.28
CA ARG A 58 0.07 4.66 7.50
C ARG A 58 -0.37 6.04 7.02
N ASN A 59 0.35 7.08 7.42
CA ASN A 59 0.03 8.45 7.03
C ASN A 59 0.09 8.65 5.50
N GLN A 60 1.02 8.00 4.80
CA GLN A 60 1.10 8.10 3.33
C GLN A 60 -0.03 7.33 2.63
N ILE A 61 -0.35 6.11 3.06
CA ILE A 61 -1.40 5.33 2.39
C ILE A 61 -2.80 5.89 2.65
N LEU A 62 -3.03 6.51 3.82
CA LEU A 62 -4.31 7.12 4.15
C LEU A 62 -4.67 8.30 3.23
N ASP A 63 -3.70 8.87 2.52
CA ASP A 63 -3.94 9.91 1.51
C ASP A 63 -4.44 9.34 0.17
N LEU A 64 -4.21 8.06 -0.10
CA LEU A 64 -4.58 7.40 -1.35
C LEU A 64 -6.07 7.08 -1.38
N SER A 65 -6.72 7.41 -2.50
CA SER A 65 -8.17 7.23 -2.69
C SER A 65 -8.63 5.79 -2.46
N THR A 66 -7.83 4.79 -2.87
CA THR A 66 -8.16 3.37 -2.68
C THR A 66 -8.37 3.03 -1.22
N PHE A 67 -7.46 3.43 -0.34
CA PHE A 67 -7.57 3.17 1.10
C PHE A 67 -8.70 3.97 1.73
N LYS A 68 -8.92 5.24 1.32
CA LYS A 68 -10.06 6.04 1.77
C LYS A 68 -11.40 5.37 1.46
N VAL A 69 -11.54 4.81 0.26
CA VAL A 69 -12.76 4.11 -0.17
C VAL A 69 -12.97 2.83 0.64
N ILE A 70 -11.93 2.01 0.81
CA ILE A 70 -12.01 0.77 1.59
C ILE A 70 -12.42 1.06 3.04
N LEU A 71 -11.73 1.99 3.70
CA LEU A 71 -12.04 2.38 5.06
C LEU A 71 -13.44 2.96 5.18
N ASN A 72 -13.90 3.75 4.20
CA ASN A 72 -15.27 4.24 4.19
C ASN A 72 -16.28 3.09 4.08
N VAL A 73 -16.08 2.12 3.20
CA VAL A 73 -16.96 0.95 3.07
C VAL A 73 -17.02 0.18 4.39
N LEU A 74 -15.87 -0.15 4.97
CA LEU A 74 -15.81 -0.92 6.22
C LEU A 74 -16.49 -0.16 7.37
N ASN A 75 -16.19 1.12 7.56
CA ASN A 75 -16.79 1.91 8.64
C ASN A 75 -18.31 2.11 8.50
N ASN A 76 -18.87 2.03 7.28
CA ASN A 76 -20.32 2.10 7.06
C ASN A 76 -21.04 0.76 7.25
N LYS A 77 -20.32 -0.36 7.41
CA LYS A 77 -20.91 -1.69 7.69
C LYS A 77 -21.09 -1.86 9.20
N LYS A 78 -22.25 -2.37 9.61
CA LYS A 78 -22.58 -2.59 11.04
C LYS A 78 -21.52 -3.43 11.77
N ASN A 79 -20.98 -4.44 11.11
CA ASN A 79 -19.96 -5.35 11.64
C ASN A 79 -18.53 -5.00 11.17
N LYS A 80 -18.33 -3.83 10.55
CA LYS A 80 -17.04 -3.35 10.02
C LYS A 80 -16.23 -4.34 9.18
N THR A 81 -16.90 -5.29 8.52
CA THR A 81 -16.30 -6.30 7.65
C THR A 81 -16.91 -6.28 6.26
N MET A 82 -16.14 -6.68 5.25
CA MET A 82 -16.60 -6.87 3.89
C MET A 82 -15.71 -7.87 3.14
N LYS A 83 -16.31 -8.65 2.23
CA LYS A 83 -15.60 -9.62 1.39
C LYS A 83 -14.60 -8.94 0.45
N ARG A 84 -13.46 -9.60 0.24
CA ARG A 84 -12.44 -9.23 -0.76
C ARG A 84 -13.03 -9.02 -2.15
N GLU A 85 -13.85 -9.97 -2.61
CA GLU A 85 -14.49 -9.96 -3.93
C GLU A 85 -15.23 -8.64 -4.23
N PHE A 86 -15.92 -8.07 -3.22
CA PHE A 86 -16.59 -6.78 -3.38
C PHE A 86 -15.62 -5.64 -3.71
N PHE A 87 -14.44 -5.63 -3.07
CA PHE A 87 -13.43 -4.61 -3.35
C PHE A 87 -12.75 -4.85 -4.69
N GLU A 88 -12.56 -6.11 -5.10
CA GLU A 88 -12.03 -6.43 -6.43
C GLU A 88 -12.97 -5.95 -7.54
N GLU A 89 -14.27 -6.21 -7.42
CA GLU A 89 -15.29 -5.67 -8.33
C GLU A 89 -15.28 -4.13 -8.37
N LEU A 90 -15.16 -3.50 -7.20
CA LEU A 90 -15.09 -2.06 -7.07
C LEU A 90 -13.82 -1.50 -7.76
N LEU A 91 -12.67 -2.12 -7.55
CA LEU A 91 -11.40 -1.73 -8.15
C LEU A 91 -11.43 -1.93 -9.67
N MET A 92 -11.98 -3.04 -10.16
CA MET A 92 -12.12 -3.31 -11.60
C MET A 92 -12.95 -2.22 -12.29
N HIS A 93 -13.95 -1.66 -11.61
CA HIS A 93 -14.74 -0.56 -12.14
C HIS A 93 -13.94 0.75 -12.29
N TYR A 94 -13.03 1.04 -11.37
CA TYR A 94 -12.22 2.27 -11.38
C TYR A 94 -10.89 2.14 -12.13
N PHE A 95 -10.35 0.94 -12.22
CA PHE A 95 -9.01 0.63 -12.72
C PHE A 95 -9.04 -0.52 -13.72
N SER A 96 -9.85 -0.38 -14.79
CA SER A 96 -10.11 -1.45 -15.75
C SER A 96 -8.88 -1.99 -16.51
N GLU A 97 -7.76 -1.27 -16.47
CA GLU A 97 -6.50 -1.66 -17.13
C GLU A 97 -5.62 -2.54 -16.23
N TYR A 98 -5.93 -2.63 -14.93
CA TYR A 98 -5.14 -3.37 -13.95
C TYR A 98 -5.83 -4.68 -13.57
N ASP A 99 -5.02 -5.67 -13.21
CA ASP A 99 -5.51 -6.88 -12.56
C ASP A 99 -5.98 -6.52 -11.14
N SER A 100 -7.30 -6.52 -10.93
CA SER A 100 -7.92 -6.14 -9.66
C SER A 100 -7.51 -7.06 -8.51
N ALA A 101 -7.21 -8.34 -8.78
CA ALA A 101 -6.77 -9.27 -7.75
C ALA A 101 -5.35 -8.93 -7.28
N GLN A 102 -4.44 -8.66 -8.22
CA GLN A 102 -3.08 -8.22 -7.89
C GLN A 102 -3.07 -6.89 -7.15
N LEU A 103 -3.91 -5.94 -7.57
CA LEU A 103 -4.05 -4.66 -6.88
C LEU A 103 -4.58 -4.86 -5.46
N MET A 104 -5.54 -5.78 -5.28
CA MET A 104 -6.09 -6.09 -3.98
C MET A 104 -5.07 -6.76 -3.06
N ASP A 105 -4.18 -7.62 -3.58
CA ASP A 105 -3.07 -8.19 -2.81
C ASP A 105 -2.13 -7.10 -2.27
N ILE A 106 -1.75 -6.14 -3.12
CA ILE A 106 -0.92 -4.98 -2.71
C ILE A 106 -1.63 -4.17 -1.61
N VAL A 107 -2.93 -3.91 -1.80
CA VAL A 107 -3.75 -3.17 -0.84
C VAL A 107 -3.82 -3.89 0.51
N ILE A 108 -4.00 -5.21 0.51
CA ILE A 108 -4.04 -6.02 1.73
C ILE A 108 -2.69 -5.95 2.45
N ASP A 109 -1.58 -6.16 1.73
CA ASP A 109 -0.24 -6.15 2.31
C ASP A 109 0.07 -4.79 2.95
N TRP A 110 -0.18 -3.69 2.21
CA TRP A 110 0.06 -2.34 2.69
C TRP A 110 -0.88 -1.95 3.83
N GLY A 111 -2.16 -2.31 3.74
CA GLY A 111 -3.16 -2.01 4.77
C GLY A 111 -2.89 -2.72 6.08
N ARG A 112 -2.41 -3.97 6.03
CA ARG A 112 -2.00 -4.75 7.21
C ARG A 112 -0.70 -4.23 7.81
N TYR A 113 0.30 -3.93 6.99
CA TYR A 113 1.54 -3.31 7.47
C TYR A 113 1.27 -1.99 8.19
N ALA A 114 0.37 -1.18 7.64
CA ALA A 114 -0.10 0.06 8.24
C ALA A 114 -1.14 -0.12 9.35
N GLU A 115 -1.57 -1.34 9.67
CA GLU A 115 -2.56 -1.68 10.69
C GLU A 115 -3.85 -0.82 10.59
N ILE A 116 -4.31 -0.51 9.38
CA ILE A 116 -5.54 0.28 9.16
C ILE A 116 -6.78 -0.61 9.02
N PHE A 117 -6.57 -1.88 8.65
CA PHE A 117 -7.55 -2.96 8.68
C PHE A 117 -6.81 -4.29 8.75
N ASN A 118 -7.55 -5.33 9.09
CA ASN A 118 -7.10 -6.71 9.06
C ASN A 118 -7.70 -7.46 7.86
N TYR A 119 -7.09 -8.59 7.54
CA TYR A 119 -7.57 -9.50 6.50
C TYR A 119 -7.56 -10.94 7.03
N ASP A 120 -8.68 -11.64 6.87
CA ASP A 120 -8.83 -13.05 7.21
C ASP A 120 -8.76 -13.87 5.93
N TYR A 121 -7.75 -14.76 5.83
CA TYR A 121 -7.51 -15.56 4.62
C TYR A 121 -8.47 -16.75 4.48
N ASP A 122 -9.07 -17.22 5.57
CA ASP A 122 -9.99 -18.36 5.53
C ASP A 122 -11.39 -17.93 5.05
N THR A 123 -11.79 -16.72 5.42
CA THR A 123 -13.08 -16.12 5.06
C THR A 123 -12.99 -15.14 3.91
N GLU A 124 -11.78 -14.73 3.52
CA GLU A 124 -11.51 -13.69 2.51
C GLU A 124 -12.21 -12.37 2.83
N GLU A 125 -12.13 -11.95 4.09
CA GLU A 125 -12.77 -10.74 4.59
C GLU A 125 -11.76 -9.71 5.07
N LEU A 126 -12.00 -8.46 4.69
CA LEU A 126 -11.33 -7.30 5.30
C LEU A 126 -12.20 -6.81 6.45
N TYR A 127 -11.58 -6.49 7.59
CA TYR A 127 -12.30 -5.98 8.76
C TYR A 127 -11.49 -4.96 9.56
N ILE A 128 -12.18 -4.05 10.24
CA ILE A 128 -11.57 -3.15 11.23
C ILE A 128 -12.04 -3.61 12.61
N GLU A 129 -11.12 -3.71 13.57
CA GLU A 129 -11.47 -4.02 14.95
C GLU A 129 -12.49 -3.01 15.48
N THR A 130 -13.60 -3.53 16.00
CA THR A 130 -14.50 -2.75 16.83
C THR A 130 -13.92 -2.77 18.23
N GLU A 131 -13.64 -1.60 18.82
CA GLU A 131 -13.46 -1.52 20.27
C GLU A 131 -14.67 -2.22 20.92
N GLU A 132 -14.42 -3.30 21.65
CA GLU A 132 -15.46 -3.94 22.47
C GLU A 132 -15.90 -2.89 23.51
N GLU A 133 -17.17 -2.45 23.43
CA GLU A 133 -17.78 -1.61 24.47
C GLU A 133 -17.86 -2.33 25.83
#